data_AF-A0A7X9BS73-F1
#
_entry.id   AF-A0A7X9BS73-F1
#
_cell.length_a   1.000
_cell.length_b   1.000
_cell.length_c   1.000
_cell.angle_alpha   90.00
_cell.angle_beta   90.00
_cell.angle_gamma   90.00
#
_symmetry.space_group_name_H-M   'P 1'
#
loop_
_entity.id
_entity.type
_entity.pdbx_description
1 polymer ?
#
loop_
_entity_poly.entity_id
_entity_poly.type
_entity_poly.pdbx_seq_one_letter_code
_entity_poly.pdbx_strand_id
1 'polypeptide(L)'
;AEELGLIGTNLYSLANVAEPITRKEMALIIIRAYRKFEKDQLTYEDCKHLEKEIKDFDKIPPLYQPYVLIAYGSGIISGYSDGRFGPDDTATRAQAAAFIIRYLDPRERADVGLKKDKTREPMELRYDDPYRPMAQEGDIFIKPDGTEVILKVGPAGVLGELQGVATEIGRIDRGGTPLQHGDLGTEEEVLGQPYLVDEKTGEGHYLSEWDKIRQYYLRKALQEIGHPEDGTYYGPWFYYYRGKWIWAGP
;
A
#
# COMPACT_ATOMS: atom_id res chain seq x y z
N ALA A 1 11.69 -8.34 24.28
CA ALA A 1 11.47 -9.10 23.03
C ALA A 1 11.17 -10.58 23.32
N GLU A 2 11.98 -11.24 24.17
CA GLU A 2 11.72 -12.61 24.64
C GLU A 2 10.41 -12.74 25.43
N GLU A 3 10.15 -11.86 26.41
CA GLU A 3 8.89 -11.84 27.15
C GLU A 3 7.65 -11.69 26.26
N LEU A 4 7.81 -11.02 25.12
CA LEU A 4 6.75 -10.82 24.14
C LEU A 4 6.65 -11.97 23.12
N GLY A 5 7.54 -12.96 23.18
CA GLY A 5 7.63 -14.10 22.25
C GLY A 5 8.14 -13.73 20.86
N LEU A 6 8.67 -12.51 20.66
CA LEU A 6 9.15 -12.05 19.35
C LEU A 6 10.43 -12.78 18.94
N ILE A 7 11.28 -13.03 19.93
CA ILE A 7 12.48 -13.85 19.80
C ILE A 7 12.20 -15.15 20.55
N GLY A 8 12.32 -16.29 19.86
CA GLY A 8 12.04 -17.58 20.48
C GLY A 8 13.20 -17.97 21.40
N THR A 9 12.89 -18.58 22.54
CA THR A 9 13.86 -19.03 23.55
C THR A 9 14.93 -20.00 23.01
N ASN A 10 14.73 -20.60 21.83
CA ASN A 10 15.66 -21.53 21.19
C ASN A 10 16.22 -21.02 19.84
N LEU A 11 15.85 -19.81 19.39
CA LEU A 11 16.36 -19.23 18.14
C LEU A 11 17.65 -18.44 18.39
N TYR A 12 17.71 -17.72 19.52
CA TYR A 12 18.88 -16.96 19.93
C TYR A 12 19.27 -17.37 21.34
N SER A 13 20.55 -17.66 21.51
CA SER A 13 21.24 -17.95 22.76
C SER A 13 22.31 -16.90 22.97
N LEU A 14 22.90 -16.85 24.17
CA LEU A 14 24.06 -15.98 24.43
C LEU A 14 25.24 -16.23 23.46
N ALA A 15 25.29 -17.40 22.81
CA ALA A 15 26.35 -17.74 21.86
C ALA A 15 26.17 -17.12 20.46
N ASN A 16 24.93 -16.91 20.00
CA ASN A 16 24.65 -16.40 18.65
C ASN A 16 23.99 -15.00 18.64
N VAL A 17 23.67 -14.43 19.81
CA VAL A 17 23.12 -13.05 19.91
C VAL A 17 24.11 -11.98 19.43
N ALA A 18 25.41 -12.29 19.42
CA ALA A 18 26.47 -11.42 18.90
C ALA A 18 26.74 -11.61 17.40
N GLU A 19 26.17 -12.66 16.78
CA GLU A 19 26.34 -12.91 15.35
C GLU A 19 25.50 -11.94 14.53
N PRO A 20 25.95 -11.57 13.31
CA PRO A 20 25.17 -10.72 12.44
C PRO A 20 23.86 -11.39 12.04
N ILE A 21 22.74 -10.73 12.28
CA ILE A 21 21.42 -11.24 11.93
C ILE A 21 21.21 -11.30 10.41
N THR A 22 20.65 -12.40 9.93
CA THR A 22 20.30 -12.58 8.52
C THR A 22 18.96 -11.93 8.17
N ARG A 23 18.70 -11.71 6.88
CA ARG A 23 17.43 -11.12 6.43
C ARG A 23 16.21 -12.01 6.70
N LYS A 24 16.32 -13.34 6.56
CA LYS A 24 15.21 -14.27 6.90
C LYS A 24 14.88 -14.25 8.40
N GLU A 25 15.90 -14.06 9.24
CA GLU A 25 15.77 -13.95 10.68
C GLU A 25 15.10 -12.63 11.10
N MET A 26 15.51 -11.52 10.46
CA MET A 26 14.83 -10.23 10.60
C MET A 26 13.35 -10.32 10.20
N ALA A 27 13.05 -10.99 9.08
CA ALA A 27 11.67 -11.22 8.65
C ALA A 27 10.87 -11.96 9.72
N LEU A 28 11.43 -13.02 10.30
CA LEU A 28 10.78 -13.79 11.38
C LEU A 28 10.48 -12.92 12.61
N ILE A 29 11.43 -12.12 13.08
CA ILE A 29 11.24 -11.29 14.28
C ILE A 29 10.19 -10.20 14.02
N ILE A 30 10.30 -9.49 12.89
CA ILE A 30 9.35 -8.42 12.55
C ILE A 30 7.95 -9.00 12.34
N ILE A 31 7.81 -10.12 11.63
CA ILE A 31 6.49 -10.69 11.39
C ILE A 31 5.85 -11.28 12.65
N ARG A 32 6.63 -11.70 13.65
CA ARG A 32 6.07 -12.00 14.97
C ARG A 32 5.53 -10.77 15.69
N ALA A 33 6.18 -9.61 15.55
CA ALA A 33 5.67 -8.35 16.08
C ALA A 33 4.42 -7.90 15.33
N TYR A 34 4.47 -7.92 13.99
CA TYR A 34 3.35 -7.66 13.10
C TYR A 34 2.13 -8.50 13.48
N ARG A 35 2.30 -9.81 13.67
CA ARG A 35 1.21 -10.71 14.06
C ARG A 35 0.59 -10.43 15.43
N LYS A 36 1.29 -9.69 16.28
CA LYS A 36 0.83 -9.38 17.64
C LYS A 36 0.18 -8.02 17.74
N PHE A 37 0.60 -7.07 16.91
CA PHE A 37 0.27 -5.66 17.08
C PHE A 37 -0.41 -5.03 15.85
N GLU A 38 -0.26 -5.60 14.66
CA GLU A 38 -1.01 -5.15 13.49
C GLU A 38 -2.45 -5.67 13.56
N LYS A 39 -3.42 -4.84 13.19
CA LYS A 39 -4.83 -5.26 13.11
C LYS A 39 -5.12 -5.99 11.81
N ASP A 40 -4.71 -5.42 10.68
CA ASP A 40 -4.94 -5.98 9.34
C ASP A 40 -3.74 -6.80 8.87
N GLN A 41 -3.68 -8.03 9.38
CA GLN A 41 -2.55 -8.92 9.13
C GLN A 41 -2.71 -9.70 7.83
N LEU A 42 -1.70 -9.64 6.98
CA LEU A 42 -1.57 -10.59 5.88
C LEU A 42 -1.29 -11.99 6.40
N THR A 43 -2.02 -12.95 5.83
CA THR A 43 -1.83 -14.38 6.04
C THR A 43 -0.83 -14.95 5.03
N TYR A 44 -0.44 -16.22 5.23
CA TYR A 44 0.40 -16.92 4.26
C TYR A 44 -0.34 -17.09 2.93
N GLU A 45 -1.63 -17.40 2.99
CA GLU A 45 -2.53 -17.60 1.85
C GLU A 45 -2.62 -16.34 0.98
N ASP A 46 -2.81 -15.16 1.60
CA ASP A 46 -2.84 -13.87 0.88
C ASP A 46 -1.55 -13.63 0.08
N CYS A 47 -0.42 -14.08 0.64
CA CYS A 47 0.91 -13.85 0.07
C CYS A 47 1.41 -15.01 -0.81
N LYS A 48 0.69 -16.14 -0.88
CA LYS A 48 1.18 -17.38 -1.51
C LYS A 48 1.50 -17.20 -2.99
N HIS A 49 0.77 -16.35 -3.69
CA HIS A 49 1.03 -16.08 -5.10
C HIS A 49 2.39 -15.40 -5.34
N LEU A 50 2.94 -14.70 -4.34
CA LEU A 50 4.24 -14.01 -4.41
C LEU A 50 5.45 -14.95 -4.38
N GLU A 51 5.27 -16.24 -4.09
CA GLU A 51 6.34 -17.24 -4.16
C GLU A 51 7.04 -17.24 -5.53
N LYS A 52 6.29 -16.93 -6.59
CA LYS A 52 6.79 -16.88 -7.97
C LYS A 52 7.56 -15.59 -8.29
N GLU A 53 7.35 -14.54 -7.50
CA GLU A 53 7.99 -13.23 -7.69
C GLU A 53 9.36 -13.14 -7.00
N ILE A 54 9.61 -14.03 -6.03
CA ILE A 54 10.89 -14.11 -5.29
C ILE A 54 11.78 -15.18 -5.93
N LYS A 55 12.83 -14.75 -6.66
CA LYS A 55 13.66 -15.66 -7.48
C LYS A 55 14.40 -16.75 -6.70
N ASP A 56 14.69 -16.52 -5.43
CA ASP A 56 15.41 -17.43 -4.54
C ASP A 56 14.52 -18.00 -3.43
N PHE A 57 13.19 -18.01 -3.64
CA PHE A 57 12.22 -18.50 -2.66
C PHE A 57 12.45 -19.97 -2.29
N ASP A 58 12.81 -20.79 -3.28
CA ASP A 58 13.13 -22.20 -3.12
C ASP A 58 14.33 -22.46 -2.22
N LYS A 59 15.23 -21.48 -2.05
CA LYS A 59 16.39 -21.54 -1.16
C LYS A 59 16.07 -21.16 0.28
N ILE A 60 14.87 -20.65 0.54
CA ILE A 60 14.45 -20.27 1.89
C ILE A 60 14.03 -21.53 2.64
N PRO A 61 14.58 -21.80 3.84
CA PRO A 61 14.16 -22.97 4.60
C PRO A 61 12.67 -22.90 4.95
N PRO A 62 11.92 -24.03 4.94
CA PRO A 62 10.47 -24.04 5.12
C PRO A 62 9.96 -23.30 6.37
N LEU A 63 10.73 -23.33 7.46
CA LEU A 63 10.41 -22.59 8.69
C LEU A 63 10.30 -21.07 8.46
N TYR A 64 11.12 -20.51 7.58
CA TYR A 64 11.20 -19.07 7.32
C TYR A 64 10.29 -18.61 6.18
N GLN A 65 9.87 -19.52 5.30
CA GLN A 65 9.07 -19.21 4.10
C GLN A 65 7.82 -18.36 4.41
N PRO A 66 6.96 -18.71 5.39
CA PRO A 66 5.78 -17.89 5.68
C PRO A 66 6.12 -16.49 6.17
N TYR A 67 7.20 -16.35 6.96
CA TYR A 67 7.64 -15.05 7.46
C TYR A 67 8.24 -14.19 6.35
N VAL A 68 8.99 -14.80 5.44
CA VAL A 68 9.55 -14.08 4.28
C VAL A 68 8.43 -13.64 3.35
N LEU A 69 7.45 -14.49 3.04
CA LEU A 69 6.33 -14.09 2.19
C LEU A 69 5.52 -12.95 2.79
N ILE A 70 5.19 -13.01 4.09
CA ILE A 70 4.43 -11.95 4.73
C ILE A 70 5.27 -10.67 4.84
N ALA A 71 6.57 -10.77 5.15
CA ALA A 71 7.46 -9.60 5.19
C ALA A 71 7.63 -8.94 3.82
N TYR A 72 7.70 -9.76 2.76
CA TYR A 72 7.76 -9.30 1.38
C TYR A 72 6.42 -8.69 0.97
N GLY A 73 5.32 -9.44 1.10
CA GLY A 73 3.96 -9.02 0.78
C GLY A 73 3.53 -7.75 1.50
N SER A 74 3.78 -7.64 2.80
CA SER A 74 3.52 -6.41 3.56
C SER A 74 4.38 -5.22 3.15
N GLY A 75 5.36 -5.39 2.27
CA GLY A 75 6.27 -4.31 1.86
C GLY A 75 7.26 -3.89 2.94
N ILE A 76 7.29 -4.56 4.09
CA ILE A 76 8.19 -4.25 5.20
C ILE A 76 9.63 -4.58 4.81
N ILE A 77 9.85 -5.77 4.25
CA ILE A 77 11.15 -6.20 3.71
C ILE A 77 11.01 -6.47 2.22
N SER A 78 11.44 -5.50 1.42
CA SER A 78 11.55 -5.68 -0.02
C SER A 78 12.78 -6.52 -0.38
N GLY A 79 12.70 -7.22 -1.51
CA GLY A 79 13.86 -7.88 -2.12
C GLY A 79 14.89 -6.89 -2.66
N TYR A 80 15.93 -7.44 -3.27
CA TYR A 80 16.91 -6.72 -4.07
C TYR A 80 16.37 -6.40 -5.46
N SER A 81 17.00 -5.46 -6.15
CA SER A 81 16.62 -5.05 -7.51
C SER A 81 16.78 -6.18 -8.55
N ASP A 82 17.55 -7.22 -8.23
CA ASP A 82 17.72 -8.40 -9.08
C ASP A 82 16.58 -9.42 -8.94
N GLY A 83 15.60 -9.17 -8.05
CA GLY A 83 14.44 -10.03 -7.78
C GLY A 83 14.68 -11.10 -6.72
N ARG A 84 15.83 -11.11 -6.04
CA ARG A 84 16.08 -12.01 -4.90
C ARG A 84 15.63 -11.40 -3.58
N PHE A 85 15.26 -12.23 -2.62
CA PHE A 85 15.10 -11.84 -1.23
C PHE A 85 16.45 -11.81 -0.49
N GLY A 86 17.37 -12.74 -0.80
CA GLY A 86 18.65 -12.92 -0.12
C GLY A 86 18.49 -13.37 1.34
N PRO A 87 17.97 -14.58 1.60
CA PRO A 87 17.59 -15.01 2.95
C PRO A 87 18.76 -15.15 3.92
N ASP A 88 19.92 -15.56 3.43
CA ASP A 88 21.15 -15.79 4.22
C ASP A 88 22.06 -14.57 4.27
N ASP A 89 21.74 -13.51 3.51
CA ASP A 89 22.53 -12.28 3.53
C ASP A 89 22.36 -11.59 4.88
N THR A 90 23.47 -11.11 5.43
CA THR A 90 23.48 -10.32 6.67
C THR A 90 22.74 -9.00 6.46
N ALA A 91 21.83 -8.67 7.38
CA ALA A 91 21.15 -7.38 7.38
C ALA A 91 22.09 -6.28 7.92
N THR A 92 22.34 -5.26 7.10
CA THR A 92 23.07 -4.07 7.56
C THR A 92 22.23 -3.26 8.55
N ARG A 93 22.88 -2.45 9.39
CA ARG A 93 22.19 -1.51 10.30
C ARG A 93 21.22 -0.58 9.58
N ALA A 94 21.60 -0.12 8.38
CA ALA A 94 20.76 0.75 7.55
C ALA A 94 19.50 0.03 7.05
N GLN A 95 19.65 -1.21 6.57
CA GLN A 95 18.51 -2.04 6.16
C GLN A 95 17.59 -2.34 7.34
N ALA A 96 18.14 -2.71 8.49
CA ALA A 96 17.35 -2.98 9.69
C ALA A 96 16.53 -1.75 10.13
N ALA A 97 17.14 -0.56 10.13
CA ALA A 97 16.44 0.68 10.42
C ALA A 97 15.30 0.95 9.41
N ALA A 98 15.55 0.75 8.12
CA ALA A 98 14.53 0.89 7.09
C ALA A 98 13.36 -0.08 7.31
N PHE A 99 13.62 -1.35 7.63
CA PHE A 99 12.55 -2.33 7.88
C PHE A 99 11.70 -1.96 9.10
N ILE A 100 12.33 -1.46 10.17
CA ILE A 100 11.61 -0.99 11.36
C ILE A 100 10.73 0.22 11.03
N ILE A 101 11.24 1.18 10.25
CA ILE A 101 10.46 2.35 9.82
C ILE A 101 9.23 1.89 9.01
N ARG A 102 9.40 0.98 8.04
CA ARG A 102 8.29 0.45 7.23
C ARG A 102 7.28 -0.36 8.03
N TYR A 103 7.74 -1.01 9.10
CA TYR A 103 6.85 -1.68 10.04
C TYR A 103 6.00 -0.65 10.81
N LEU A 104 6.64 0.37 11.37
CA LEU A 104 5.99 1.40 12.21
C LEU A 104 5.12 2.37 11.41
N ASP A 105 5.47 2.64 10.15
CA ASP A 105 4.75 3.53 9.26
C ASP A 105 4.37 2.78 7.97
N PRO A 106 3.12 2.32 7.84
CA PRO A 106 2.65 1.65 6.63
C PRO A 106 2.81 2.46 5.35
N ARG A 107 2.93 3.80 5.43
CA ARG A 107 3.13 4.69 4.27
C ARG A 107 4.53 4.56 3.67
N GLU A 108 5.49 4.06 4.45
CA GLU A 108 6.88 3.85 4.01
C GLU A 108 7.10 2.45 3.40
N ARG A 109 6.11 1.55 3.51
CA ARG A 109 6.19 0.18 2.97
C ARG A 109 6.47 0.20 1.47
N ALA A 110 7.30 -0.73 1.04
CA ALA A 110 7.59 -0.90 -0.37
C ALA A 110 6.36 -1.45 -1.09
N ASP A 111 6.05 -0.91 -2.27
CA ASP A 111 5.08 -1.54 -3.16
C ASP A 111 5.70 -2.80 -3.76
N VAL A 112 5.10 -3.95 -3.47
CA VAL A 112 5.53 -5.27 -3.95
C VAL A 112 4.50 -5.93 -4.85
N GLY A 113 3.49 -5.16 -5.32
CA GLY A 113 2.50 -5.67 -6.25
C GLY A 113 1.50 -6.67 -5.67
N LEU A 114 1.27 -6.66 -4.35
CA LEU A 114 0.13 -7.36 -3.76
C LEU A 114 -1.16 -6.79 -4.35
N LYS A 115 -1.85 -7.57 -5.17
CA LYS A 115 -3.21 -7.25 -5.57
C LYS A 115 -4.12 -7.65 -4.42
N LYS A 116 -4.87 -6.69 -3.86
CA LYS A 116 -5.96 -7.03 -2.94
C LYS A 116 -6.90 -7.99 -3.68
N ASP A 117 -7.17 -9.16 -3.09
CA ASP A 117 -8.02 -10.15 -3.73
C ASP A 117 -9.42 -9.59 -3.98
N LYS A 118 -9.97 -9.90 -5.15
CA LYS A 118 -11.36 -9.57 -5.48
C LYS A 118 -12.27 -10.36 -4.53
N THR A 119 -13.11 -9.67 -3.78
CA THR A 119 -14.04 -10.31 -2.84
C THR A 119 -15.32 -10.78 -3.53
N ARG A 120 -15.59 -10.26 -4.74
CA ARG A 120 -16.73 -10.63 -5.58
C ARG A 120 -16.38 -10.57 -7.06
N GLU A 121 -17.25 -11.09 -7.91
CA GLU A 121 -17.16 -10.84 -9.35
C GLU A 121 -17.43 -9.35 -9.66
N PRO A 122 -16.80 -8.80 -10.72
CA PRO A 122 -17.07 -7.44 -11.17
C PRO A 122 -18.55 -7.19 -11.47
N MET A 123 -19.04 -6.00 -11.13
CA MET A 123 -20.43 -5.58 -11.40
C MET A 123 -20.53 -4.10 -11.74
N GLU A 124 -21.73 -3.69 -12.14
CA GLU A 124 -22.07 -2.28 -12.32
C GLU A 124 -22.34 -1.61 -10.98
N LEU A 125 -21.74 -0.45 -10.77
CA LEU A 125 -21.90 0.40 -9.60
C LEU A 125 -22.45 1.75 -10.07
N ARG A 126 -23.72 2.02 -9.79
CA ARG A 126 -24.33 3.30 -10.17
C ARG A 126 -24.07 4.38 -9.13
N TYR A 127 -23.74 5.59 -9.56
CA TYR A 127 -23.53 6.72 -8.65
C TYR A 127 -24.75 7.02 -7.75
N ASP A 128 -25.96 6.72 -8.24
CA ASP A 128 -27.25 6.99 -7.60
C ASP A 128 -27.74 5.84 -6.72
N ASP A 129 -27.03 4.72 -6.66
CA ASP A 129 -27.32 3.64 -5.73
C ASP A 129 -26.53 3.87 -4.43
N PRO A 130 -27.19 4.27 -3.32
CA PRO A 130 -26.52 4.49 -2.05
C PRO A 130 -26.10 3.18 -1.38
N TYR A 131 -26.67 2.04 -1.74
CA TYR A 131 -26.37 0.73 -1.14
C TYR A 131 -25.40 -0.11 -1.96
N ARG A 132 -24.81 0.47 -3.01
CA ARG A 132 -23.77 -0.19 -3.80
C ARG A 132 -22.61 -0.65 -2.89
N PRO A 133 -22.00 -1.81 -3.17
CA PRO A 133 -20.83 -2.24 -2.41
C PRO A 133 -19.63 -1.31 -2.65
N MET A 134 -18.63 -1.41 -1.77
CA MET A 134 -17.33 -0.77 -2.01
C MET A 134 -16.75 -1.24 -3.35
N ALA A 135 -16.15 -0.31 -4.07
CA ALA A 135 -15.61 -0.56 -5.39
C ALA A 135 -14.39 -1.49 -5.34
N GLN A 136 -14.25 -2.35 -6.34
CA GLN A 136 -13.07 -3.17 -6.57
C GLN A 136 -12.61 -3.11 -8.03
N GLU A 137 -11.38 -3.53 -8.28
CA GLU A 137 -10.83 -3.56 -9.64
C GLU A 137 -11.67 -4.44 -10.58
N GLY A 138 -12.06 -3.85 -11.71
CA GLY A 138 -12.87 -4.47 -12.76
C GLY A 138 -14.35 -4.08 -12.72
N ASP A 139 -14.85 -3.50 -11.63
CA ASP A 139 -16.23 -2.98 -11.60
C ASP A 139 -16.45 -1.87 -12.65
N ILE A 140 -17.69 -1.69 -13.06
CA ILE A 140 -18.10 -0.62 -13.98
C ILE A 140 -18.80 0.46 -13.16
N PHE A 141 -18.15 1.59 -12.94
CA PHE A 141 -18.77 2.73 -12.28
C PHE A 141 -19.54 3.59 -13.31
N ILE A 142 -20.83 3.78 -13.08
CA ILE A 142 -21.71 4.58 -13.93
C ILE A 142 -21.88 5.97 -13.31
N LYS A 143 -21.31 6.98 -13.98
CA LYS A 143 -21.33 8.39 -13.57
C LYS A 143 -22.71 9.05 -13.77
N PRO A 144 -22.96 10.25 -13.18
CA PRO A 144 -24.22 10.99 -13.38
C PRO A 144 -24.58 11.32 -14.82
N ASP A 145 -23.58 11.51 -15.67
CA ASP A 145 -23.73 11.78 -17.09
C ASP A 145 -23.95 10.51 -17.94
N GLY A 146 -24.00 9.34 -17.31
CA GLY A 146 -24.12 8.04 -17.96
C GLY A 146 -22.79 7.45 -18.45
N THR A 147 -21.66 8.12 -18.21
CA THR A 147 -20.34 7.60 -18.59
C THR A 147 -20.02 6.35 -17.76
N GLU A 148 -19.70 5.26 -18.45
CA GLU A 148 -19.25 4.01 -17.85
C GLU A 148 -17.73 3.97 -17.74
N VAL A 149 -17.22 3.65 -16.54
CA VAL A 149 -15.79 3.56 -16.27
C VAL A 149 -15.46 2.21 -15.66
N ILE A 150 -14.71 1.38 -16.39
CA ILE A 150 -14.14 0.15 -15.83
C ILE A 150 -13.02 0.55 -14.87
N LEU A 151 -13.21 0.28 -13.58
CA LEU A 151 -12.29 0.64 -12.52
C LEU A 151 -11.01 -0.19 -12.61
N LYS A 152 -9.87 0.50 -12.53
CA LYS A 152 -8.52 -0.07 -12.58
C LYS A 152 -7.68 0.52 -11.47
N VAL A 153 -6.68 -0.23 -11.02
CA VAL A 153 -5.65 0.30 -10.13
C VAL A 153 -4.66 1.10 -10.98
N GLY A 154 -4.45 2.37 -10.63
CA GLY A 154 -3.52 3.24 -11.33
C GLY A 154 -2.07 3.08 -10.89
N PRO A 155 -1.15 3.87 -11.46
CA PRO A 155 0.28 3.75 -11.24
C PRO A 155 0.75 3.96 -9.79
N ALA A 156 0.01 4.71 -8.98
CA ALA A 156 0.27 4.90 -7.56
C ALA A 156 -0.34 3.78 -6.67
N GLY A 157 -0.92 2.75 -7.28
CA GLY A 157 -1.53 1.62 -6.57
C GLY A 157 -2.90 1.96 -5.97
N VAL A 158 -3.60 2.96 -6.51
CA VAL A 158 -4.93 3.41 -6.03
C VAL A 158 -6.01 3.06 -7.07
N LEU A 159 -7.12 2.49 -6.62
CA LEU A 159 -8.26 2.15 -7.48
C LEU A 159 -8.95 3.42 -7.96
N GLY A 160 -9.23 3.55 -9.26
CA GLY A 160 -9.91 4.75 -9.78
C GLY A 160 -8.96 5.91 -10.07
N GLU A 161 -7.67 5.77 -9.79
CA GLU A 161 -6.65 6.80 -10.04
C GLU A 161 -6.59 7.19 -11.53
N LEU A 162 -6.62 8.49 -11.81
CA LEU A 162 -6.70 9.08 -13.16
C LEU A 162 -7.95 8.68 -13.97
N GLN A 163 -9.02 8.22 -13.31
CA GLN A 163 -10.26 7.85 -13.98
C GLN A 163 -11.40 8.86 -13.77
N GLY A 164 -11.17 9.92 -12.97
CA GLY A 164 -12.13 10.98 -12.70
C GLY A 164 -13.43 10.44 -12.07
N VAL A 165 -13.30 9.45 -11.19
CA VAL A 165 -14.40 8.82 -10.45
C VAL A 165 -14.26 9.13 -8.96
N ALA A 166 -15.39 9.29 -8.28
CA ALA A 166 -15.47 9.42 -6.83
C ALA A 166 -16.42 8.33 -6.30
N THR A 167 -15.90 7.10 -6.20
CA THR A 167 -16.72 5.88 -5.98
C THR A 167 -17.49 5.89 -4.67
N GLU A 168 -17.00 6.60 -3.66
CA GLU A 168 -17.60 6.63 -2.32
C GLU A 168 -18.68 7.70 -2.16
N ILE A 169 -18.69 8.75 -3.01
CA ILE A 169 -19.68 9.84 -2.88
C ILE A 169 -21.10 9.32 -3.09
N GLY A 170 -21.96 9.53 -2.10
CA GLY A 170 -23.35 9.08 -2.10
C GLY A 170 -23.53 7.62 -1.69
N ARG A 171 -22.45 6.84 -1.49
CA ARG A 171 -22.54 5.50 -0.90
C ARG A 171 -22.79 5.63 0.60
N ILE A 172 -23.63 4.76 1.15
CA ILE A 172 -23.83 4.58 2.57
C ILE A 172 -22.80 3.55 3.06
N ASP A 173 -21.98 3.94 4.03
CA ASP A 173 -21.06 3.06 4.74
C ASP A 173 -21.64 2.65 6.11
N ARG A 174 -20.81 2.08 6.99
CA ARG A 174 -21.23 1.71 8.37
C ARG A 174 -21.81 2.88 9.18
N GLY A 175 -21.55 4.13 8.80
CA GLY A 175 -22.10 5.34 9.40
C GLY A 175 -23.57 5.57 9.08
N GLY A 176 -24.14 4.85 8.10
CA GLY A 176 -25.57 4.87 7.80
C GLY A 176 -26.07 6.12 7.06
N THR A 177 -25.16 7.03 6.68
CA THR A 177 -25.49 8.26 5.97
C THR A 177 -24.73 8.29 4.64
N PRO A 178 -25.31 8.76 3.52
CA PRO A 178 -24.60 8.88 2.25
C PRO A 178 -23.37 9.79 2.40
N LEU A 179 -22.19 9.27 2.04
CA LEU A 179 -20.92 9.96 2.20
C LEU A 179 -20.83 11.19 1.28
N GLN A 180 -20.38 12.32 1.82
CA GLN A 180 -20.15 13.56 1.08
C GLN A 180 -18.67 13.93 1.05
N HIS A 181 -18.33 14.92 0.22
CA HIS A 181 -16.98 15.48 0.18
C HIS A 181 -16.57 16.02 1.56
N GLY A 182 -15.45 15.53 2.08
CA GLY A 182 -14.90 15.91 3.38
C GLY A 182 -15.40 15.06 4.55
N ASP A 183 -16.41 14.21 4.35
CA ASP A 183 -16.89 13.30 5.40
C ASP A 183 -15.85 12.22 5.72
N LEU A 184 -15.86 11.78 6.97
CA LEU A 184 -14.95 10.75 7.47
C LEU A 184 -15.50 9.36 7.15
N GLY A 185 -14.65 8.50 6.59
CA GLY A 185 -14.97 7.09 6.39
C GLY A 185 -15.19 6.38 7.73
N THR A 186 -16.11 5.42 7.74
CA THR A 186 -16.42 4.61 8.92
C THR A 186 -16.13 3.11 8.75
N GLU A 187 -15.75 2.69 7.54
CA GLU A 187 -15.21 1.35 7.30
C GLU A 187 -13.82 1.21 7.95
N GLU A 188 -13.48 -0.01 8.35
CA GLU A 188 -12.27 -0.29 9.13
C GLU A 188 -10.98 0.18 8.44
N GLU A 189 -10.86 -0.02 7.13
CA GLU A 189 -9.65 0.32 6.37
C GLU A 189 -9.42 1.84 6.23
N VAL A 190 -10.47 2.64 6.38
CA VAL A 190 -10.49 4.09 6.11
C VAL A 190 -11.06 4.90 7.28
N LEU A 191 -11.18 4.26 8.45
CA LEU A 191 -11.83 4.83 9.61
C LEU A 191 -11.20 6.16 10.02
N GLY A 192 -12.02 7.22 10.01
CA GLY A 192 -11.59 8.57 10.39
C GLY A 192 -10.78 9.31 9.31
N GLN A 193 -10.62 8.75 8.11
CA GLN A 193 -10.01 9.45 6.99
C GLN A 193 -11.08 10.23 6.22
N PRO A 194 -10.84 11.51 5.87
CA PRO A 194 -11.77 12.23 5.01
C PRO A 194 -11.71 11.68 3.59
N TYR A 195 -12.87 11.59 2.94
CA TYR A 195 -12.98 11.32 1.51
C TYR A 195 -13.03 12.64 0.75
N LEU A 196 -12.00 12.90 -0.07
CA LEU A 196 -11.83 14.18 -0.75
C LEU A 196 -11.99 14.00 -2.25
N VAL A 197 -12.61 14.98 -2.89
CA VAL A 197 -12.90 14.99 -4.32
C VAL A 197 -12.23 16.23 -4.91
N ASP A 198 -11.44 16.03 -5.96
CA ASP A 198 -10.89 17.12 -6.76
C ASP A 198 -11.96 17.66 -7.69
N GLU A 199 -12.35 18.92 -7.48
CA GLU A 199 -13.39 19.58 -8.27
C GLU A 199 -13.04 19.66 -9.76
N LYS A 200 -11.75 19.66 -10.11
CA LYS A 200 -11.30 19.81 -11.51
C LYS A 200 -11.44 18.52 -12.31
N THR A 201 -11.10 17.39 -11.69
CA THR A 201 -11.07 16.09 -12.36
C THR A 201 -12.29 15.22 -12.05
N GLY A 202 -13.04 15.55 -10.99
CA GLY A 202 -14.10 14.69 -10.45
C GLY A 202 -13.57 13.42 -9.77
N GLU A 203 -12.25 13.35 -9.56
CA GLU A 203 -11.60 12.21 -8.92
C GLU A 203 -11.73 12.30 -7.41
N GLY A 204 -12.12 11.21 -6.76
CA GLY A 204 -12.32 11.14 -5.31
C GLY A 204 -11.60 9.96 -4.71
N HIS A 205 -10.91 10.20 -3.59
CA HIS A 205 -10.14 9.21 -2.84
C HIS A 205 -10.12 9.56 -1.35
N TYR A 206 -9.81 8.59 -0.50
CA TYR A 206 -9.50 8.88 0.91
C TYR A 206 -8.14 9.57 1.04
N LEU A 207 -7.92 10.31 2.13
CA LEU A 207 -6.68 11.07 2.35
C LEU A 207 -5.39 10.25 2.19
N SER A 208 -5.36 9.01 2.70
CA SER A 208 -4.19 8.14 2.55
C SER A 208 -3.91 7.74 1.10
N GLU A 209 -4.95 7.62 0.27
CA GLU A 209 -4.83 7.32 -1.15
C GLU A 209 -4.36 8.55 -1.93
N TRP A 210 -4.90 9.74 -1.60
CA TRP A 210 -4.36 11.00 -2.11
C TRP A 210 -2.89 11.19 -1.77
N ASP A 211 -2.47 10.83 -0.55
CA ASP A 211 -1.06 10.86 -0.16
C ASP A 211 -0.19 9.91 -1.01
N LYS A 212 -0.67 8.71 -1.35
CA LYS A 212 0.04 7.77 -2.25
C LYS A 212 0.20 8.36 -3.64
N ILE A 213 -0.89 8.89 -4.20
CA ILE A 213 -0.89 9.58 -5.49
C ILE A 213 0.12 10.73 -5.47
N ARG A 214 0.03 11.64 -4.49
CA ARG A 214 0.95 12.77 -4.33
C ARG A 214 2.41 12.33 -4.31
N GLN A 215 2.74 11.33 -3.50
CA GLN A 215 4.12 10.85 -3.38
C GLN A 215 4.62 10.20 -4.68
N TYR A 216 3.79 9.40 -5.35
CA TYR A 216 4.12 8.78 -6.62
C TYR A 216 4.47 9.84 -7.68
N TYR A 217 3.55 10.78 -7.93
CA TYR A 217 3.76 11.79 -8.97
C TYR A 217 4.88 12.78 -8.61
N LEU A 218 5.09 13.12 -7.33
CA LEU A 218 6.24 13.94 -6.94
C LEU A 218 7.57 13.26 -7.29
N ARG A 219 7.70 11.98 -6.94
CA ARG A 219 8.90 11.19 -7.22
C ARG A 219 9.15 11.11 -8.72
N LYS A 220 8.10 10.87 -9.49
CA LYS A 220 8.17 10.79 -10.95
C LYS A 220 8.51 12.13 -11.61
N ALA A 221 7.88 13.22 -11.18
CA ALA A 221 8.20 14.57 -11.64
C ALA A 221 9.68 14.90 -11.42
N LEU A 222 10.23 14.57 -10.25
CA LEU A 222 11.65 14.77 -9.94
C LEU A 222 12.58 13.87 -10.78
N GLN A 223 12.19 12.62 -11.02
CA GLN A 223 13.00 11.68 -11.81
C GLN A 223 13.02 12.00 -13.30
N GLU A 224 11.87 12.41 -13.85
CA GLU A 224 11.67 12.58 -15.29
C GLU A 224 11.96 14.00 -15.76
N ILE A 225 11.63 15.01 -14.94
CA ILE A 225 11.73 16.43 -15.32
C ILE A 225 12.69 17.20 -14.40
N GLY A 226 12.80 16.84 -13.12
CA GLY A 226 13.71 17.50 -12.17
C GLY A 226 13.25 18.90 -11.78
N HIS A 227 13.95 19.93 -12.27
CA HIS A 227 13.75 21.34 -11.92
C HIS A 227 13.50 22.19 -13.19
N PRO A 228 12.27 22.14 -13.74
CA PRO A 228 11.94 22.84 -14.98
C PRO A 228 11.68 24.34 -14.76
N GLU A 229 11.17 25.03 -15.79
CA GLU A 229 10.69 26.40 -15.68
C GLU A 229 9.37 26.49 -14.89
N ASP A 230 9.16 27.63 -14.22
CA ASP A 230 7.94 27.92 -13.49
C ASP A 230 6.71 27.84 -14.41
N GLY A 231 5.65 27.20 -13.93
CA GLY A 231 4.42 26.93 -14.70
C GLY A 231 4.39 25.57 -15.40
N THR A 232 5.48 24.79 -15.35
CA THR A 232 5.48 23.41 -15.88
C THR A 232 4.58 22.51 -15.04
N TYR A 233 3.67 21.78 -15.67
CA TYR A 233 2.80 20.80 -15.00
C TYR A 233 3.34 19.37 -15.12
N TYR A 234 3.05 18.54 -14.12
CA TYR A 234 3.27 17.10 -14.14
C TYR A 234 2.01 16.37 -13.66
N GLY A 235 1.34 15.68 -14.58
CA GLY A 235 0.00 15.13 -14.30
C GLY A 235 -1.02 16.23 -13.94
N PRO A 236 -2.16 15.84 -13.34
CA PRO A 236 -3.23 16.79 -13.04
C PRO A 236 -2.99 17.64 -11.77
N TRP A 237 -2.13 17.19 -10.86
CA TRP A 237 -2.04 17.76 -9.51
C TRP A 237 -0.69 18.38 -9.16
N PHE A 238 0.33 18.32 -10.03
CA PHE A 238 1.60 18.99 -9.76
C PHE A 238 1.90 20.09 -10.78
N TYR A 239 2.42 21.20 -10.26
CA TYR A 239 3.05 22.24 -11.07
C TYR A 239 4.33 22.73 -10.39
N TYR A 240 5.29 23.19 -11.20
CA TYR A 240 6.56 23.72 -10.72
C TYR A 240 6.45 25.24 -10.53
N TYR A 241 6.84 25.73 -9.35
CA TYR A 241 6.82 27.17 -9.06
C TYR A 241 7.84 27.54 -7.98
N ARG A 242 8.64 28.59 -8.22
CA ARG A 242 9.66 29.11 -7.30
C ARG A 242 10.62 28.04 -6.81
N GLY A 243 11.10 27.19 -7.72
CA GLY A 243 12.14 26.20 -7.44
C GLY A 243 11.64 24.90 -6.79
N LYS A 244 10.32 24.66 -6.73
CA LYS A 244 9.75 23.45 -6.12
C LYS A 244 8.49 22.97 -6.84
N TRP A 245 8.25 21.67 -6.75
CA TRP A 245 6.97 21.06 -7.13
C TRP A 245 5.92 21.36 -6.06
N ILE A 246 4.78 21.88 -6.50
CA ILE A 246 3.63 22.25 -5.66
C ILE A 246 2.48 21.29 -5.96
N TRP A 247 1.92 20.71 -4.89
CA TRP A 247 0.69 19.93 -4.96
C TRP A 247 -0.51 20.87 -5.07
N ALA A 248 -1.40 20.58 -6.01
CA ALA A 248 -2.61 21.34 -6.31
C ALA A 248 -3.88 20.47 -6.27
N GLY A 249 -3.75 19.21 -5.86
CA GLY A 249 -4.89 18.34 -5.56
C GLY A 249 -5.46 18.62 -4.16
N PRO A 250 -6.50 17.85 -3.77
CA PRO A 250 -7.12 17.96 -2.45
C PRO A 250 -6.15 17.72 -1.28
#